data_AF-A0A1A0HEA3-F1
#
_entry.id   AF-A0A1A0HEA3-F1
#
_cell.length_a   1.000
_cell.length_b   1.000
_cell.length_c   1.000
_cell.angle_alpha   90.00
_cell.angle_beta   90.00
_cell.angle_gamma   90.00
#
_symmetry.space_group_name_H-M   'P 1'
#
loop_
_entity.id
_entity.type
_entity.pdbx_description
1 polymer ?
#
loop_
_entity_poly.entity_id
_entity_poly.type
_entity_poly.pdbx_seq_one_letter_code
_entity_poly.pdbx_strand_id
1 'polypeptide(L)' 'LSALIKRNSVYVSTIFAGAFAFQAFLDVGVTKWYENHNRGKLWKDVKGKFLEGGEEDDDDEE' A
#
# COMPACT_ATOMS: atom_id res chain seq x y z
N LEU A 1 14.57 8.22 -26.40
CA LEU A 1 13.19 8.65 -26.70
C LEU A 1 12.74 8.32 -28.12
N SER A 2 13.49 8.71 -29.17
CA SER A 2 13.07 8.49 -30.57
C SER A 2 12.75 7.04 -30.92
N ALA A 3 13.48 6.06 -30.35
CA ALA A 3 13.19 4.63 -30.56
C ALA A 3 11.87 4.16 -29.90
N LEU A 4 11.40 4.84 -28.85
CA LEU A 4 10.20 4.47 -28.09
C LEU A 4 8.94 5.17 -28.62
N ILE A 5 9.08 6.38 -29.16
CA ILE A 5 7.93 7.25 -29.47
C ILE A 5 7.57 7.25 -30.96
N LYS A 6 8.52 6.94 -31.86
CA LYS A 6 8.34 7.15 -33.31
C LYS A 6 7.51 6.07 -34.03
N ARG A 7 7.29 4.91 -33.39
CA ARG A 7 6.53 3.78 -33.98
C ARG A 7 5.33 3.47 -33.08
N ASN A 8 4.11 3.61 -33.60
CA ASN A 8 2.88 3.48 -32.80
C ASN A 8 2.80 2.17 -31.98
N SER A 9 3.20 1.03 -32.56
CA SER A 9 3.21 -0.25 -31.85
C SER A 9 4.22 -0.31 -30.69
N VAL A 10 5.37 0.35 -30.85
CA VAL A 10 6.39 0.45 -29.80
C VAL A 10 5.97 1.49 -28.74
N TYR A 11 5.32 2.56 -29.16
CA TYR A 11 4.81 3.60 -28.26
C TYR A 11 3.76 3.06 -27.30
N VAL A 12 2.73 2.38 -27.80
CA VAL A 12 1.65 1.83 -26.96
C VAL A 12 2.18 0.75 -26.01
N SER A 13 3.05 -0.14 -26.48
CA SER A 13 3.66 -1.16 -25.61
C SER A 13 4.57 -0.54 -24.54
N THR A 14 5.32 0.52 -24.88
CA THR A 14 6.11 1.28 -23.91
C THR A 14 5.23 1.93 -22.84
N ILE A 15 4.08 2.51 -23.23
CA ILE A 15 3.13 3.07 -22.27
C ILE A 15 2.60 1.99 -21.33
N PHE A 16 2.17 0.84 -21.87
CA PHE A 16 1.64 -0.23 -21.02
C PHE A 16 2.70 -0.79 -20.08
N ALA A 17 3.90 -1.07 -20.57
CA ALA A 17 5.01 -1.51 -19.73
C ALA A 17 5.34 -0.47 -18.64
N GLY A 18 5.39 0.81 -19.01
CA GLY A 18 5.58 1.92 -18.10
C GLY A 18 4.48 2.01 -17.04
N ALA A 19 3.22 1.85 -17.43
CA ALA A 19 2.07 1.91 -16.54
C ALA A 19 2.09 0.81 -15.48
N PHE A 20 2.36 -0.44 -15.88
CA PHE A 20 2.45 -1.56 -14.94
C PHE A 20 3.61 -1.40 -13.96
N ALA A 21 4.78 -1.01 -14.45
CA ALA A 21 5.93 -0.74 -13.58
C ALA A 21 5.62 0.42 -12.62
N PHE A 22 5.13 1.54 -13.15
CA PHE A 22 4.81 2.74 -12.37
C PHE A 22 3.76 2.48 -11.30
N GLN A 23 2.69 1.74 -11.63
CA GLN A 23 1.64 1.40 -10.68
C GLN A 23 2.21 0.68 -9.45
N ALA A 24 3.04 -0.35 -9.64
CA ALA A 24 3.63 -1.10 -8.54
C ALA A 24 4.54 -0.21 -7.65
N PHE A 25 5.36 0.64 -8.26
CA PHE A 25 6.23 1.56 -7.52
C PHE A 25 5.45 2.63 -6.77
N LEU A 26 4.45 3.25 -7.41
CA LEU A 26 3.63 4.28 -6.77
C LEU A 26 2.81 3.72 -5.62
N ASP A 27 2.19 2.55 -5.80
CA ASP A 27 1.37 1.94 -4.76
C ASP A 27 2.17 1.71 -3.48
N VAL A 28 3.33 1.08 -3.60
CA VAL A 28 4.23 0.84 -2.46
C VAL A 28 4.76 2.16 -1.89
N GLY A 29 5.16 3.10 -2.74
CA GLY A 29 5.74 4.38 -2.32
C GLY A 29 4.75 5.23 -1.54
N VAL A 30 3.55 5.43 -2.09
CA VAL A 30 2.49 6.24 -1.48
C VAL A 30 1.93 5.57 -0.24
N THR A 31 1.72 4.25 -0.27
CA THR A 31 1.26 3.51 0.92
C THR A 31 2.27 3.66 2.06
N LYS A 32 3.56 3.44 1.81
CA LYS A 32 4.59 3.63 2.85
C LYS A 32 4.62 5.05 3.40
N TRP A 33 4.53 6.05 2.52
CA TRP A 33 4.48 7.44 2.94
C TRP A 33 3.26 7.72 3.82
N TYR A 34 2.07 7.27 3.38
CA TYR A 34 0.81 7.45 4.08
C TYR A 34 0.83 6.79 5.46
N GLU A 35 1.28 5.55 5.53
CA GLU A 35 1.39 4.81 6.79
C GLU A 35 2.40 5.48 7.73
N ASN A 36 3.56 5.89 7.23
CA ASN A 36 4.56 6.59 8.02
C ASN A 36 4.04 7.93 8.56
N HIS A 37 3.29 8.67 7.74
CA HIS A 37 2.69 9.95 8.12
C HIS A 37 1.60 9.79 9.18
N ASN A 38 0.85 8.69 9.14
CA ASN A 38 -0.27 8.44 10.04
C ASN A 38 0.07 7.49 11.21
N ARG A 39 1.35 7.15 11.44
CA ARG A 39 1.77 6.22 12.49
C ARG A 39 1.11 6.50 13.84
N GLY A 40 0.62 5.44 14.46
CA GLY A 40 -0.09 5.48 15.74
C GLY A 40 -1.58 5.81 15.61
N LYS A 41 -2.07 6.12 14.40
CA LYS A 41 -3.49 6.36 14.12
C LYS A 41 -4.13 5.22 13.32
N LEU A 42 -3.34 4.40 12.63
CA LEU A 42 -3.88 3.30 11.83
C LEU A 42 -4.38 2.19 12.74
N TRP A 43 -5.45 1.50 12.33
CA TRP A 43 -5.96 0.33 13.06
C TRP A 43 -4.85 -0.69 13.36
N LYS A 44 -3.97 -0.96 12.38
CA LYS A 44 -2.84 -1.88 12.55
C LYS A 44 -1.87 -1.48 13.67
N ASP A 45 -1.79 -0.20 14.02
CA ASP A 45 -0.93 0.33 15.08
C ASP A 45 -1.63 0.32 16.45
N VAL A 46 -2.97 0.39 16.48
CA VAL A 46 -3.75 0.54 17.73
C VAL A 46 -4.50 -0.72 18.16
N LYS A 47 -4.71 -1.68 17.25
CA LYS A 47 -5.56 -2.87 17.48
C LYS A 47 -5.12 -3.73 18.66
N GLY A 48 -3.81 -3.79 18.97
CA GLY A 48 -3.29 -4.59 20.08
C GLY A 48 -3.98 -4.23 21.40
N LYS A 49 -4.21 -2.93 21.62
CA LYS A 49 -4.88 -2.41 22.82
C LYS A 49 -6.32 -2.89 23.00
N PHE A 50 -6.99 -3.29 21.92
CA PHE A 50 -8.40 -3.69 21.95
C PHE A 50 -8.58 -5.20 21.84
N LEU A 51 -7.60 -5.89 21.26
CA LEU A 51 -7.64 -7.35 21.11
C LEU A 51 -6.99 -8.06 22.32
N GLU A 52 -5.96 -7.48 22.94
CA GLU A 52 -5.41 -8.00 24.20
C GLU A 52 -6.35 -7.71 25.39
N GLY A 53 -7.00 -6.54 25.41
CA GLY A 53 -8.01 -6.21 26.43
C GLY A 53 -9.36 -6.93 26.25
N GLY A 54 -9.50 -7.81 25.25
CA GLY A 54 -10.67 -8.67 25.08
C GLY A 54 -10.47 -10.10 25.58
N GLU A 55 -9.25 -10.49 25.97
CA GLU A 55 -8.97 -11.79 26.61
C GLU A 55 -8.95 -11.71 28.14
N GLU A 56 -8.88 -10.52 28.74
CA GLU A 56 -8.88 -10.34 30.21
C GLU A 56 -10.29 -10.19 30.83
N ASP A 57 -11.36 -10.02 30.03
CA ASP A 57 -12.73 -9.76 30.51
C ASP A 57 -13.66 -11.00 30.48
N ASP A 58 -13.19 -12.19 30.05
CA ASP A 58 -14.02 -13.43 29.91
C ASP A 58 -13.70 -14.52 30.97
N ASP A 59 -12.80 -14.28 31.94
CA ASP A 59 -12.38 -15.25 32.98
C ASP A 59 -12.95 -14.95 34.39
N ASP A 60 -13.83 -13.95 34.56
CA ASP A 60 -14.39 -13.51 35.85
C ASP A 60 -15.93 -13.72 35.98
N GLU A 61 -16.51 -14.70 35.27
CA GLU A 61 -17.88 -15.19 35.52
C GLU A 61 -17.91 -16.70 35.87
N GLU A 62 -17.49 -17.05 37.10
CA GLU A 62 -17.99 -18.22 37.86
C GLU A 62 -18.70 -17.76 39.16
#